data_AF-A0A0D2Y126-F1
#
_entry.id   AF-A0A0D2Y126-F1
#
_cell.length_a   1.000
_cell.length_b   1.000
_cell.length_c   1.000
_cell.angle_alpha   90.00
_cell.angle_beta   90.00
_cell.angle_gamma   90.00
#
_symmetry.space_group_name_H-M   'P 1'
#
loop_
_entity.id
_entity.type
_entity.pdbx_description
1 polymer ?
#
loop_
_entity_poly.entity_id
_entity_poly.type
_entity_poly.pdbx_seq_one_letter_code
_entity_poly.pdbx_strand_id
1 'polypeptide(L)'
;MQNIQLLGTLLMSVGQQYGVILESIDKEAKASMEKNEMKRLQFSEVGVEYSAEAPSYNLELDPAAWADLAKKAVKAEVYGNGREEECLWSVLNYLEKRQSQWHAVPPHRDCPHQYQQSDEEPFCIKILHKAKESIEALKWKCREIYGPGRHDVGEQ
;
A
#
# COMPACT_ATOMS: atom_id res chain seq x y z
N MET A 1 1.32 11.17 -24.23
CA MET A 1 2.47 11.19 -23.28
C MET A 1 2.13 11.88 -21.96
N GLN A 2 1.51 13.07 -21.94
CA GLN A 2 1.30 13.82 -20.69
C GLN A 2 0.40 13.11 -19.64
N ASN A 3 -0.69 12.46 -20.07
CA ASN A 3 -1.60 11.78 -19.14
C ASN A 3 -0.97 10.59 -18.41
N ILE A 4 -0.07 9.85 -19.07
CA ILE A 4 0.59 8.70 -18.43
C ILE A 4 1.67 9.14 -17.44
N GLN A 5 2.36 10.25 -17.72
CA GLN A 5 3.32 10.81 -16.76
C GLN A 5 2.59 11.27 -15.50
N LEU A 6 1.45 11.96 -15.63
CA LEU A 6 0.62 12.36 -14.49
C LEU A 6 0.14 11.15 -13.69
N LEU A 7 -0.34 10.11 -14.37
CA LEU A 7 -0.80 8.88 -13.74
C LEU A 7 0.35 8.14 -13.02
N GLY A 8 1.53 8.05 -13.63
CA GLY A 8 2.71 7.45 -13.01
C GLY A 8 3.13 8.20 -11.75
N THR A 9 3.15 9.54 -11.79
CA THR A 9 3.42 10.38 -10.61
C THR A 9 2.39 10.17 -9.52
N LEU A 10 1.10 10.14 -9.87
CA LEU A 10 0.02 9.88 -8.91
C LEU A 10 0.22 8.53 -8.20
N LEU A 11 0.52 7.46 -8.95
CA LEU A 11 0.72 6.13 -8.37
C LEU A 11 1.97 6.06 -7.48
N MET A 12 3.05 6.77 -7.85
CA MET A 12 4.21 6.93 -6.96
C MET A 12 3.82 7.63 -5.66
N SER A 13 3.06 8.73 -5.73
CA SER A 13 2.59 9.45 -4.54
C SER A 13 1.69 8.58 -3.67
N VAL A 14 0.79 7.79 -4.26
CA VAL A 14 -0.04 6.82 -3.53
C VAL A 14 0.84 5.78 -2.82
N GLY A 15 1.84 5.20 -3.51
CA GLY A 15 2.80 4.27 -2.90
C GLY A 15 3.54 4.88 -1.70
N GLN A 16 3.97 6.14 -1.80
CA GLN A 16 4.60 6.87 -0.69
C GLN A 16 3.64 7.09 0.48
N GLN A 17 2.37 7.40 0.22
CA GLN A 17 1.37 7.60 1.27
C GLN A 17 1.11 6.31 2.06
N TYR A 18 1.17 5.14 1.44
CA TYR A 18 1.11 3.88 2.18
C TYR A 18 2.27 3.74 3.18
N GLY A 19 3.47 4.25 2.87
CA GLY A 19 4.57 4.32 3.82
C GLY A 19 4.23 5.18 5.05
N VAL A 20 3.65 6.35 4.82
CA VAL A 20 3.19 7.26 5.89
C VAL A 20 2.11 6.63 6.75
N ILE A 21 1.15 5.91 6.12
CA ILE A 21 0.09 5.19 6.83
C ILE A 21 0.69 4.11 7.74
N LEU A 22 1.64 3.31 7.25
CA LEU A 22 2.32 2.28 8.04
C LEU A 22 3.06 2.89 9.25
N GLU A 23 3.76 4.00 9.06
CA GLU A 23 4.42 4.73 10.14
C GLU A 23 3.44 5.30 11.16
N SER A 24 2.28 5.80 10.71
CA SER A 24 1.22 6.28 11.60
C SER A 24 0.63 5.16 12.45
N ILE A 25 0.45 3.96 11.88
CA ILE A 25 0.00 2.78 12.62
C ILE A 25 0.99 2.44 13.73
N ASP A 26 2.29 2.42 13.41
CA ASP A 26 3.34 2.15 14.41
C ASP A 26 3.36 3.19 15.53
N LYS A 27 3.24 4.47 15.18
CA LYS A 27 3.20 5.57 16.14
C LYS A 27 1.98 5.47 17.06
N GLU A 28 0.81 5.17 16.51
CA GLU A 28 -0.42 5.03 17.26
C GLU A 28 -0.37 3.83 18.23
N ALA A 29 0.10 2.68 17.75
CA ALA A 29 0.25 1.49 18.59
C ALA A 29 1.20 1.74 19.76
N LYS A 30 2.34 2.40 19.50
CA LYS A 30 3.29 2.78 20.54
C LYS A 30 2.66 3.74 21.57
N ALA A 31 1.95 4.77 21.12
CA ALA A 31 1.31 5.73 22.00
C ALA A 31 0.24 5.07 22.90
N SER A 32 -0.56 4.15 22.36
CA SER A 32 -1.54 3.41 23.16
C SER A 32 -0.89 2.45 24.16
N MET A 33 0.24 1.83 23.83
CA MET A 33 1.00 1.02 24.79
C MET A 33 1.56 1.86 25.95
N GLU A 34 2.13 3.03 25.65
CA GLU A 34 2.66 3.95 26.67
C GLU A 34 1.57 4.42 27.63
N LYS A 35 0.32 4.53 27.15
CA LYS A 35 -0.85 4.91 27.96
C LYS A 35 -1.59 3.73 28.59
N ASN A 36 -1.16 2.49 28.29
CA ASN A 36 -1.85 1.27 28.69
C ASN A 36 -3.33 1.23 28.24
N GLU A 37 -3.61 1.73 27.04
CA GLU A 37 -4.94 1.82 26.44
C GLU A 37 -5.15 0.70 25.42
N MET A 38 -6.33 0.06 25.48
CA MET A 38 -6.77 -0.89 24.46
C MET A 38 -7.26 -0.16 23.21
N LYS A 39 -7.07 -0.76 22.04
CA LYS A 39 -7.58 -0.23 20.77
C LYS A 39 -8.95 -0.83 20.49
N ARG A 40 -9.96 0.02 20.31
CA ARG A 40 -11.30 -0.39 19.90
C ARG A 40 -11.42 -0.37 18.37
N LEU A 41 -11.80 -1.51 17.79
CA LEU A 41 -12.25 -1.63 16.41
C LEU A 41 -13.76 -1.77 16.39
N GLN A 42 -14.41 -0.96 15.56
CA GLN A 42 -15.84 -1.01 15.36
C GLN A 42 -16.13 -1.57 13.97
N PHE A 43 -16.90 -2.65 13.91
CA PHE A 43 -17.40 -3.23 12.68
C PHE A 43 -18.85 -2.81 12.49
N SER A 44 -19.17 -2.29 11.30
CA SER A 44 -20.55 -2.16 10.83
C SER A 44 -20.83 -3.22 9.77
N GLU A 45 -22.10 -3.50 9.55
CA GLU A 45 -22.54 -4.42 8.50
C GLU A 45 -22.15 -3.86 7.11
N VAL A 46 -21.53 -4.71 6.28
CA VAL A 46 -21.00 -4.31 4.97
C VAL A 46 -22.16 -3.91 4.04
N GLY A 47 -22.16 -2.66 3.57
CA GLY A 47 -23.15 -2.14 2.63
C GLY A 47 -24.33 -1.38 3.26
N VAL A 48 -24.33 -1.18 4.58
CA VAL A 48 -25.32 -0.34 5.25
C VAL A 48 -24.76 1.09 5.36
N GLU A 49 -25.52 2.09 4.91
CA GLU A 49 -25.21 3.49 5.20
C GLU A 49 -24.97 3.64 6.70
N TYR A 50 -23.99 4.47 7.10
CA TYR A 50 -23.68 4.74 8.51
C TYR A 50 -24.90 5.38 9.21
N SER A 51 -25.88 4.58 9.60
CA SER A 51 -26.95 4.94 10.51
C SER A 51 -26.44 4.71 11.93
N ALA A 52 -26.70 5.67 12.81
CA ALA A 52 -26.42 5.55 14.24
C ALA A 52 -27.16 4.37 14.91
N GLU A 53 -28.13 3.76 14.22
CA GLU A 53 -28.94 2.65 14.70
C GLU A 53 -28.44 1.27 14.26
N ALA A 54 -27.41 1.21 13.40
CA ALA A 54 -26.89 -0.07 12.93
C ALA A 54 -26.17 -0.82 14.08
N PRO A 55 -26.44 -2.13 14.27
CA PRO A 55 -25.75 -2.93 15.27
C PRO A 55 -24.25 -2.93 14.94
N SER A 56 -23.45 -2.38 15.86
CA SER A 56 -22.01 -2.31 15.72
C SER A 56 -21.33 -3.29 16.66
N TYR A 57 -20.39 -4.06 16.12
CA TYR A 57 -19.58 -4.97 16.91
C TYR A 57 -18.30 -4.26 17.31
N ASN A 58 -18.05 -4.15 18.62
CA ASN A 58 -16.84 -3.57 19.15
C ASN A 58 -15.88 -4.69 19.56
N LEU A 59 -14.66 -4.65 19.02
CA LEU A 59 -13.58 -5.54 19.39
C LEU A 59 -12.48 -4.70 20.05
N GLU A 60 -12.13 -5.07 21.28
CA GLU A 60 -11.00 -4.46 21.99
C GLU A 60 -9.77 -5.34 21.79
N LEU A 61 -8.71 -4.75 21.25
CA LEU A 61 -7.46 -5.40 20.95
C LEU A 61 -6.32 -4.75 21.72
N ASP A 62 -5.31 -5.53 22.07
CA ASP A 62 -4.05 -4.97 22.48
C ASP A 62 -3.46 -4.15 21.31
N PRO A 63 -2.69 -3.08 21.59
CA PRO A 63 -2.16 -2.22 20.53
C PRO A 63 -1.31 -2.95 19.49
N ALA A 64 -0.64 -4.05 19.85
CA ALA A 64 0.20 -4.80 18.92
C ALA A 64 -0.64 -5.65 17.96
N ALA A 65 -1.67 -6.35 18.45
CA ALA A 65 -2.63 -7.07 17.62
C ALA A 65 -3.43 -6.13 16.72
N TRP A 66 -3.80 -4.95 17.23
CA TRP A 66 -4.43 -3.90 16.41
C TRP A 66 -3.51 -3.43 15.27
N ALA A 67 -2.23 -3.17 15.57
CA ALA A 67 -1.26 -2.75 14.56
C ALA A 67 -1.04 -3.82 13.49
N ASP A 68 -0.92 -5.08 13.90
CA ASP A 68 -0.78 -6.21 12.96
C ASP A 68 -2.01 -6.33 12.04
N LEU A 69 -3.22 -6.21 12.60
CA LEU A 69 -4.45 -6.25 11.82
C LEU A 69 -4.57 -5.06 10.85
N ALA A 70 -4.26 -3.84 11.32
CA ALA A 70 -4.29 -2.64 10.49
C ALA A 70 -3.29 -2.74 9.32
N LYS A 71 -2.06 -3.23 9.58
CA LYS A 71 -1.06 -3.45 8.53
C LYS A 71 -1.46 -4.55 7.55
N LYS A 72 -2.15 -5.61 8.00
CA LYS A 72 -2.74 -6.62 7.11
C LYS A 72 -3.80 -6.03 6.18
N ALA A 73 -4.65 -5.15 6.69
CA ALA A 73 -5.63 -4.44 5.85
C ALA A 73 -4.92 -3.57 4.79
N VAL A 74 -3.91 -2.79 5.19
CA VAL A 74 -3.10 -2.01 4.24
C VAL A 74 -2.41 -2.91 3.21
N LYS A 75 -1.92 -4.07 3.64
CA LYS A 75 -1.28 -5.04 2.73
C LYS A 75 -2.26 -5.61 1.71
N ALA A 76 -3.51 -5.83 2.10
CA ALA A 76 -4.58 -6.27 1.21
C ALA A 76 -4.92 -5.20 0.16
N GLU A 77 -4.94 -3.91 0.53
CA GLU A 77 -5.14 -2.82 -0.44
C GLU A 77 -3.98 -2.73 -1.46
N VAL A 78 -2.74 -2.94 -1.00
CA VAL A 78 -1.56 -2.83 -1.85
C VAL A 78 -1.41 -4.03 -2.78
N TYR A 79 -1.49 -5.26 -2.25
CA TYR A 79 -1.17 -6.50 -2.98
C TYR A 79 -2.39 -7.34 -3.35
N GLY A 80 -3.57 -7.01 -2.83
CA GLY A 80 -4.78 -7.82 -2.95
C GLY A 80 -4.93 -8.84 -1.82
N ASN A 81 -6.15 -9.34 -1.66
CA ASN A 81 -6.54 -10.35 -0.67
C ASN A 81 -6.88 -11.72 -1.31
N GLY A 82 -6.55 -11.91 -2.59
CA GLY A 82 -6.89 -13.12 -3.36
C GLY A 82 -8.31 -13.13 -3.94
N ARG A 83 -9.10 -12.08 -3.74
CA ARG A 83 -10.37 -11.84 -4.45
C ARG A 83 -10.12 -11.03 -5.73
N GLU A 84 -11.10 -10.99 -6.62
CA GLU A 84 -11.10 -10.18 -7.86
C GLU A 84 -11.22 -8.66 -7.57
N GLU A 85 -10.61 -8.16 -6.50
CA GLU A 85 -10.58 -6.73 -6.17
C GLU A 85 -9.36 -6.07 -6.83
N GLU A 86 -9.53 -4.86 -7.36
CA GLU A 86 -8.44 -4.09 -7.94
C GLU A 86 -7.52 -3.55 -6.81
N CYS A 87 -6.31 -4.13 -6.68
CA CYS A 87 -5.29 -3.65 -5.75
C CYS A 87 -4.29 -2.72 -6.46
N LEU A 88 -3.54 -1.91 -5.69
CA LEU A 88 -2.56 -1.00 -6.29
C LEU A 88 -1.55 -1.74 -7.18
N TRP A 89 -1.10 -2.91 -6.76
CA TRP A 89 -0.15 -3.73 -7.52
C TRP A 89 -0.74 -4.21 -8.86
N SER A 90 -2.02 -4.59 -8.90
CA SER A 90 -2.66 -5.01 -10.14
C SER A 90 -2.79 -3.84 -11.12
N VAL A 91 -3.12 -2.64 -10.64
CA VAL A 91 -3.17 -1.41 -11.45
C VAL A 91 -1.81 -1.11 -12.07
N LEU A 92 -0.72 -1.19 -11.30
CA LEU A 92 0.63 -0.97 -11.80
C LEU A 92 1.05 -2.00 -12.86
N ASN A 93 0.76 -3.29 -12.63
CA ASN A 93 1.02 -4.34 -13.61
C ASN A 93 0.23 -4.14 -14.90
N TYR A 94 -1.04 -3.76 -14.79
CA TYR A 94 -1.89 -3.48 -15.94
C TYR A 94 -1.36 -2.32 -16.77
N LEU A 95 -1.00 -1.21 -16.12
CA LEU A 95 -0.45 -0.03 -16.80
C LEU A 95 0.89 -0.34 -17.46
N GLU A 96 1.78 -1.06 -16.80
CA GLU A 96 3.06 -1.45 -17.37
C GLU A 96 2.85 -2.31 -18.62
N LYS A 97 2.05 -3.39 -18.52
CA LYS A 97 1.74 -4.27 -19.66
C LYS A 97 1.18 -3.49 -20.83
N ARG A 98 0.24 -2.58 -20.56
CA ARG A 98 -0.34 -1.71 -21.59
C ARG A 98 0.72 -0.81 -22.24
N GLN A 99 1.59 -0.18 -21.46
CA GLN A 99 2.65 0.67 -22.01
C GLN A 99 3.67 -0.13 -22.81
N SER A 100 4.10 -1.29 -22.33
CA SER A 100 4.98 -2.19 -23.07
C SER A 100 4.35 -2.60 -24.41
N GLN A 101 3.05 -2.90 -24.45
CA GLN A 101 2.33 -3.21 -25.69
C GLN A 101 2.27 -2.01 -26.65
N TRP A 102 2.03 -0.81 -26.12
CA TRP A 102 2.03 0.42 -26.93
C TRP A 102 3.41 0.69 -27.55
N HIS A 103 4.48 0.42 -26.81
CA HIS A 103 5.85 0.58 -27.30
C HIS A 103 6.33 -0.57 -28.18
N ALA A 104 5.74 -1.77 -28.12
CA ALA A 104 6.08 -2.87 -29.01
C ALA A 104 5.62 -2.64 -30.46
N VAL A 105 4.65 -1.75 -30.68
CA VAL A 105 4.16 -1.42 -32.03
C VAL A 105 5.00 -0.27 -32.60
N PRO A 106 5.75 -0.50 -33.71
CA PRO A 106 6.54 0.56 -34.31
C PRO A 106 5.64 1.69 -34.82
N PRO A 107 6.07 2.95 -34.72
CA PRO A 107 5.29 4.08 -35.18
C PRO A 107 5.01 3.98 -36.69
N HIS A 108 3.89 4.57 -37.13
CA HIS A 108 3.53 4.64 -38.55
C HIS A 108 4.65 5.28 -39.37
N ARG A 109 4.76 4.94 -40.66
CA ARG A 109 5.83 5.45 -41.55
C ARG A 109 5.88 6.97 -41.64
N ASP A 110 4.75 7.62 -41.45
CA ASP A 110 4.61 9.09 -41.48
C ASP A 110 4.89 9.74 -40.11
N CYS A 111 5.29 8.96 -39.11
CA CYS A 111 5.59 9.50 -37.79
C CYS A 111 6.88 10.34 -37.86
N PRO A 112 6.86 11.60 -37.40
CA PRO A 112 8.04 12.45 -37.41
C PRO A 112 9.23 11.76 -36.74
N HIS A 113 10.43 11.87 -37.30
CA HIS A 113 11.65 11.22 -36.80
C HIS A 113 11.94 11.46 -35.31
N GLN A 114 11.54 12.62 -34.78
CA GLN A 114 11.65 12.96 -33.35
C GLN A 114 10.80 12.07 -32.42
N TYR A 115 9.83 11.33 -32.95
CA TYR A 115 8.98 10.38 -32.23
C TYR A 115 9.30 8.92 -32.59
N GLN A 116 10.28 8.68 -33.46
CA GLN A 116 10.80 7.34 -33.69
C GLN A 116 11.53 6.85 -32.45
N GLN A 117 11.32 5.58 -32.11
CA GLN A 117 11.73 5.00 -30.84
C GLN A 117 13.25 5.06 -30.66
N SER A 118 13.67 5.40 -29.45
CA SER A 118 15.04 5.24 -28.95
C SER A 118 15.24 3.79 -28.48
N ASP A 119 16.48 3.30 -28.50
CA ASP A 119 16.85 2.03 -27.83
C ASP A 119 16.73 2.13 -26.30
N GLU A 120 16.58 3.34 -25.76
CA GLU A 120 16.39 3.58 -24.33
C GLU A 120 14.95 3.30 -23.88
N GLU A 121 14.80 2.71 -22.70
CA GLU A 121 13.49 2.43 -22.12
C GLU A 121 12.63 3.72 -22.00
N PRO A 122 11.37 3.70 -22.48
CA PRO A 122 10.46 4.83 -22.39
C PRO A 122 10.24 5.30 -20.96
N PHE A 123 10.24 6.62 -20.76
CA PHE A 123 10.03 7.23 -19.44
C PHE A 123 8.72 6.78 -18.75
N CYS A 124 7.65 6.58 -19.52
CA CYS A 124 6.37 6.10 -18.99
C CYS A 124 6.41 4.67 -18.43
N ILE A 125 7.40 3.86 -18.81
CA ILE A 125 7.67 2.54 -18.22
C ILE A 125 8.57 2.72 -17.00
N LYS A 126 9.65 3.50 -17.11
CA LYS A 126 10.56 3.82 -15.98
C LYS A 126 9.83 4.34 -14.74
N ILE A 127 8.85 5.24 -14.92
CA ILE A 127 8.09 5.79 -13.79
C ILE A 127 7.22 4.73 -13.10
N LEU A 128 6.73 3.73 -13.83
CA LEU A 128 5.96 2.62 -13.26
C LEU A 128 6.88 1.66 -12.47
N HIS A 129 8.10 1.42 -12.96
CA HIS A 129 9.10 0.67 -12.19
C HIS A 129 9.45 1.39 -10.90
N LYS A 130 9.67 2.70 -10.94
CA LYS A 130 9.91 3.50 -9.73
C LYS A 130 8.74 3.47 -8.75
N ALA A 131 7.50 3.44 -9.23
CA ALA A 131 6.33 3.24 -8.38
C ALA A 131 6.28 1.84 -7.74
N LYS A 132 6.70 0.80 -8.46
CA LYS A 132 6.79 -0.56 -7.89
C LYS A 132 7.89 -0.67 -6.85
N GLU A 133 9.09 -0.15 -7.15
CA GLU A 133 10.22 -0.10 -6.21
C GLU A 133 9.81 0.59 -4.90
N SER A 134 9.04 1.68 -4.96
CA SER A 134 8.60 2.39 -3.75
C SER A 134 7.62 1.57 -2.90
N ILE A 135 6.78 0.76 -3.53
CA ILE A 135 5.86 -0.17 -2.86
C ILE A 135 6.61 -1.35 -2.25
N GLU A 136 7.59 -1.90 -2.96
CA GLU A 136 8.43 -2.99 -2.46
C GLU A 136 9.28 -2.56 -1.27
N ALA A 137 9.68 -1.28 -1.23
CA ALA A 137 10.39 -0.67 -0.11
C ALA A 137 9.53 -0.45 1.15
N LEU A 138 8.21 -0.67 1.09
CA LEU A 138 7.32 -0.51 2.24
C LEU A 138 7.70 -1.48 3.37
N LYS A 139 7.77 -0.94 4.58
CA LYS A 139 8.16 -1.70 5.78
C LYS A 139 6.93 -2.28 6.45
N TRP A 140 6.65 -3.54 6.14
CA TRP A 140 5.46 -4.26 6.65
C TRP A 140 5.59 -4.76 8.08
N LYS A 141 6.81 -5.01 8.56
CA LYS A 141 7.02 -5.42 9.95
C LYS A 141 7.00 -4.18 10.84
N CYS A 142 6.35 -4.26 12.00
CA CYS A 142 6.75 -3.41 13.11
C CYS A 142 8.24 -3.66 13.32
N ARG A 143 9.06 -2.62 13.20
CA ARG A 143 10.44 -2.68 13.71
C ARG A 143 10.37 -3.23 15.13
N GLU A 144 11.38 -3.98 15.52
CA GLU A 144 11.54 -4.79 16.74
C GLU A 144 11.48 -4.00 18.07
N ILE A 145 10.55 -3.04 18.18
CA ILE A 145 10.23 -2.24 19.36
C ILE A 145 9.47 -3.12 20.37
N TYR A 146 8.95 -4.28 19.95
CA TYR A 146 8.44 -5.34 20.80
C TYR A 146 9.55 -6.35 21.09
N GLY A 147 10.61 -5.90 21.76
CA GLY A 147 11.53 -6.85 22.39
C GLY A 147 10.72 -7.76 23.33
N PRO A 148 11.07 -9.06 23.47
CA PRO A 148 10.53 -9.85 24.56
C PRO A 148 10.89 -9.11 25.85
N GLY A 149 9.85 -8.71 26.61
CA GLY A 149 10.05 -8.27 27.98
C GLY A 149 10.90 -9.32 28.67
N ARG A 150 12.01 -8.88 29.28
CA ARG A 150 12.84 -9.75 30.10
C ARG A 150 11.93 -10.44 31.11
N HIS A 151 11.67 -11.72 30.92
CA HIS A 151 11.39 -12.60 32.04
C HIS A 151 12.75 -12.85 32.70
N ASP A 152 13.16 -11.90 33.55
CA ASP A 152 13.96 -12.25 34.71
C ASP A 152 13.11 -13.23 35.52
N VAL A 153 13.41 -14.51 35.40
CA VAL A 153 13.13 -15.46 36.47
C VAL A 153 14.49 -15.86 37.00
N GLY A 154 14.95 -15.06 37.96
CA GLY A 154 15.99 -15.48 38.88
C GLY A 154 15.54 -16.67 39.70
N GLU A 155 16.49 -17.57 39.91
CA GLU A 155 16.70 -18.39 41.12
C GLU A 155 15.51 -19.18 41.68
N GLN A 156 15.53 -20.49 41.44
CA GLN A 156 15.88 -21.49 42.45
C GLN A 156 16.22 -22.84 41.83
#